data_AF-A0A840V972-F1
#
_entry.id   AF-A0A840V972-F1
#
_cell.length_a   1.000
_cell.length_b   1.000
_cell.length_c   1.000
_cell.angle_alpha   90.00
_cell.angle_beta   90.00
_cell.angle_gamma   90.00
#
_symmetry.space_group_name_H-M   'P 1'
#
loop_
_entity.id
_entity.type
_entity.pdbx_description
1 polymer ?
#
loop_
_entity_poly.entity_id
_entity_poly.type
_entity_poly.pdbx_seq_one_letter_code
_entity_poly.pdbx_strand_id
1 'polypeptide(L)'
;MADSPADPKPIAEISHGPSAFEQFLDKNQKSLMALGVVIALGAAACVVKDGLDRGARDGAGNALVGAETAEQLQEVINQHAGTPSVASAAVLLSDQQWESGQQSAAVETLRTEIAAHPDHPATIPARARLAARLLATGDTAGAKAEFEALLADPTADWIAPYALVSLSEIAREAGDLDAAKAYLDQASDKYPGTAFSKSIQDARRFVAFVMPSEVEPPATPASEEPPLPETTELNPTDTGMSNNPLLDSLTGPGSDPTPAPEEPAPDASETPAEDSDPSGN
;
A
#
# COMPACT_ATOMS: atom_id res chain seq x y z
N MET A 1 41.74 33.51 -95.21
CA MET A 1 42.30 33.38 -93.85
C MET A 1 42.74 34.77 -93.44
N ALA A 2 42.32 35.39 -92.35
CA ALA A 2 41.71 34.86 -91.15
C ALA A 2 40.58 35.78 -90.67
N ASP A 3 39.55 35.13 -90.14
CA ASP A 3 38.39 35.65 -89.44
C ASP A 3 38.86 36.25 -88.09
N SER A 4 38.50 37.49 -87.77
CA SER A 4 38.74 38.07 -86.44
C SER A 4 37.46 37.96 -85.60
N PRO A 5 37.56 37.49 -84.35
CA PRO A 5 36.43 37.02 -83.58
C PRO A 5 35.55 38.18 -83.11
N ALA A 6 34.23 38.00 -83.22
CA ALA A 6 33.24 38.90 -82.67
C ALA A 6 33.41 39.04 -81.15
N ASP A 7 33.51 40.28 -80.66
CA ASP A 7 33.44 40.58 -79.23
C ASP A 7 32.13 40.01 -78.63
N PRO A 8 32.20 39.19 -77.57
CA PRO A 8 30.99 38.68 -76.94
C PRO A 8 30.25 39.84 -76.26
N LYS A 9 29.10 40.22 -76.81
CA LYS A 9 28.14 41.10 -76.14
C LYS A 9 27.73 40.46 -74.80
N PRO A 10 27.84 41.15 -73.66
CA PRO A 10 27.38 40.61 -72.40
C PRO A 10 25.87 40.32 -72.50
N ILE A 11 25.52 39.05 -72.25
CA ILE A 11 24.13 38.62 -72.09
C ILE A 11 23.59 39.36 -70.88
N ALA A 12 22.44 40.01 -71.05
CA ALA A 12 21.77 40.87 -70.09
C ALA A 12 21.98 40.40 -68.63
N GLU A 13 22.49 41.30 -67.79
CA GLU A 13 22.36 41.16 -66.34
C GLU A 13 20.86 41.01 -66.05
N ILE A 14 20.45 39.81 -65.63
CA ILE A 14 19.11 39.63 -65.09
C ILE A 14 19.13 40.38 -63.76
N SER A 15 18.74 41.66 -63.81
CA SER A 15 18.46 42.44 -62.63
C SER A 15 17.25 41.79 -61.96
N HIS A 16 17.52 40.85 -61.06
CA HIS A 16 16.52 40.33 -60.14
C HIS A 16 16.15 41.49 -59.21
N GLY A 17 15.07 42.20 -59.54
CA GLY A 17 14.43 43.12 -58.60
C GLY A 17 14.04 42.36 -57.32
N PRO A 18 13.82 43.09 -56.20
CA PRO A 18 13.63 42.46 -54.90
C PRO A 18 12.54 41.40 -54.97
N SER A 19 12.86 40.20 -54.50
CA SER A 19 11.97 39.05 -54.60
C SER A 19 10.65 39.33 -53.86
N ALA A 20 9.57 38.62 -54.22
CA ALA A 20 8.29 38.77 -53.53
C ALA A 20 8.39 38.57 -52.00
N PHE A 21 9.37 37.76 -51.56
CA PHE A 21 9.70 37.54 -50.16
C PHE A 21 10.35 38.76 -49.50
N GLU A 22 11.32 39.40 -50.16
CA GLU A 22 11.97 40.62 -49.66
C GLU A 22 10.96 41.77 -49.53
N GLN A 23 10.08 41.94 -50.52
CA GLN A 23 9.00 42.93 -50.46
C GLN A 23 8.03 42.67 -49.29
N PHE A 24 7.77 41.39 -48.97
CA PHE A 24 6.97 41.01 -47.82
C PHE A 24 7.68 41.35 -46.49
N LEU A 25 8.97 41.03 -46.37
CA LEU A 25 9.75 41.34 -45.17
C LEU A 25 9.84 42.85 -44.93
N ASP A 26 10.15 43.64 -45.96
CA ASP A 26 10.26 45.10 -45.86
C ASP A 26 8.93 45.75 -45.48
N LYS A 27 7.83 45.32 -46.13
CA LYS A 27 6.48 45.84 -45.84
C LYS A 27 6.04 45.52 -44.41
N ASN A 28 6.40 44.33 -43.91
CA ASN A 28 5.95 43.85 -42.59
C ASN A 28 7.02 43.95 -41.51
N GLN A 29 8.16 44.58 -41.76
CA GLN A 29 9.33 44.57 -40.88
C GLN A 29 9.00 44.96 -39.43
N LYS A 30 8.23 46.06 -39.24
CA LYS A 30 7.82 46.52 -37.90
C LYS A 30 6.91 45.50 -37.20
N SER A 31 5.99 44.88 -37.92
CA SER A 31 5.10 43.86 -37.38
C SER A 31 5.83 42.55 -37.06
N LEU A 32 6.82 42.17 -37.89
CA LEU A 32 7.68 41.01 -37.64
C LEU A 32 8.60 41.23 -36.44
N MET A 33 9.17 42.43 -36.29
CA MET A 33 9.94 42.81 -35.10
C MET A 33 9.08 42.80 -33.84
N ALA A 34 7.88 43.37 -33.90
CA ALA A 34 6.93 43.34 -32.79
C ALA A 34 6.53 41.90 -32.42
N LEU A 35 6.24 41.06 -33.43
CA LEU A 35 5.94 39.63 -33.23
C LEU A 35 7.14 38.90 -32.60
N GLY A 36 8.36 39.15 -33.06
CA GLY A 36 9.58 38.58 -32.48
C GLY A 36 9.78 38.96 -31.02
N VAL A 37 9.52 40.21 -30.65
CA VAL A 37 9.56 40.68 -29.25
C VAL A 37 8.50 39.98 -28.40
N VAL A 38 7.26 39.85 -28.90
CA VAL A 38 6.19 39.14 -28.18
C VAL A 38 6.55 37.67 -27.96
N ILE A 39 7.09 36.99 -28.98
CA ILE A 39 7.56 35.60 -28.85
C ILE A 39 8.70 35.50 -27.83
N ALA A 40 9.67 36.41 -27.86
CA ALA A 40 10.78 36.41 -26.91
C ALA A 40 10.31 36.63 -25.46
N LEU A 41 9.37 37.56 -25.24
CA LEU A 41 8.75 37.78 -23.92
C LEU A 41 7.93 36.57 -23.47
N GLY A 42 7.19 35.94 -24.38
CA GLY A 42 6.45 34.70 -24.10
C GLY A 42 7.38 33.57 -23.68
N ALA A 43 8.48 33.36 -24.40
CA ALA A 43 9.50 32.37 -24.06
C ALA A 43 10.15 32.66 -22.70
N ALA A 44 10.52 33.92 -22.43
CA ALA A 44 11.08 34.33 -21.14
C ALA A 44 10.09 34.08 -19.99
N ALA A 45 8.80 34.39 -20.18
CA ALA A 45 7.76 34.10 -19.21
C ALA A 45 7.61 32.59 -18.93
N CYS A 46 7.66 31.74 -19.97
CA CYS A 46 7.65 30.29 -19.81
C CYS A 46 8.87 29.79 -19.02
N VAL A 47 10.07 30.27 -19.31
CA VAL A 47 11.29 29.86 -18.59
C VAL A 47 11.23 30.26 -17.12
N VAL A 48 10.75 31.47 -16.81
CA VAL A 48 10.59 31.93 -15.42
C VAL A 48 9.54 31.08 -14.69
N LYS A 49 8.39 30.81 -15.34
CA LYS A 49 7.34 29.96 -14.78
C LYS A 49 7.88 28.56 -14.49
N ASP A 50 8.54 27.92 -15.47
CA ASP A 50 9.08 26.59 -15.30
C ASP A 50 10.16 26.53 -14.22
N GLY A 51 10.94 27.61 -14.06
CA GLY A 51 11.94 27.74 -13.01
C GLY A 51 11.31 27.83 -11.62
N LEU A 52 10.26 28.65 -11.47
CA LEU A 52 9.54 28.76 -10.21
C LEU A 52 8.80 27.47 -9.86
N ASP A 53 8.14 26.85 -10.83
CA ASP A 53 7.44 25.57 -10.66
C ASP A 53 8.42 24.46 -10.27
N ARG A 54 9.63 24.44 -10.87
CA ARG A 54 10.71 23.51 -10.48
C ARG A 54 11.19 23.77 -9.05
N GLY A 55 11.50 25.01 -8.70
CA GLY A 55 11.94 25.37 -7.35
C GLY A 55 10.89 25.02 -6.28
N ALA A 56 9.61 25.24 -6.56
CA ALA A 56 8.52 24.85 -5.67
C ALA A 56 8.44 23.33 -5.49
N ARG A 57 8.58 22.56 -6.58
CA ARG A 57 8.60 21.08 -6.53
C ARG A 57 9.80 20.54 -5.77
N ASP A 58 10.99 21.09 -5.98
CA ASP A 58 12.21 20.67 -5.30
C ASP A 58 12.13 20.95 -3.80
N GLY A 59 11.63 22.14 -3.42
CA GLY A 59 11.38 22.50 -2.03
C GLY A 59 10.37 21.56 -1.36
N ALA A 60 9.24 21.31 -2.02
CA ALA A 60 8.20 20.40 -1.52
C ALA A 60 8.69 18.95 -1.40
N GLY A 61 9.49 18.47 -2.36
CA GLY A 61 10.10 17.15 -2.34
C GLY A 61 11.08 17.00 -1.17
N ASN A 62 11.93 18.00 -0.94
CA ASN A 62 12.85 18.00 0.20
C ASN A 62 12.10 18.02 1.54
N ALA A 63 11.06 18.84 1.66
CA ALA A 63 10.23 18.89 2.86
C ALA A 63 9.52 17.55 3.13
N LEU A 64 9.00 16.89 2.09
CA LEU A 64 8.41 15.57 2.21
C LEU A 64 9.43 14.50 2.67
N VAL A 65 10.62 14.48 2.08
CA VAL A 65 11.66 13.50 2.45
C VAL A 65 12.13 13.70 3.89
N GLY A 66 12.14 14.93 4.39
CA GLY A 66 12.50 15.25 5.78
C GLY A 66 11.36 15.11 6.79
N ALA A 67 10.13 14.77 6.36
CA ALA A 67 8.99 14.68 7.24
C ALA A 67 8.85 13.26 7.81
N GLU A 68 9.05 13.12 9.12
CA GLU A 68 8.98 11.86 9.88
C GLU A 68 7.75 11.79 10.80
N THR A 69 7.08 12.92 11.05
CA THR A 69 5.91 12.99 11.93
C THR A 69 4.65 13.47 11.21
N ALA A 70 3.49 13.17 11.81
CA ALA A 70 2.19 13.55 11.26
C ALA A 70 2.09 15.09 11.15
N GLU A 71 2.63 15.81 12.11
CA GLU A 71 2.66 17.27 12.11
C GLU A 71 3.53 17.80 10.96
N GLN A 72 4.69 17.18 10.72
CA GLN A 72 5.56 17.58 9.61
C GLN A 72 4.93 17.26 8.25
N LEU A 73 4.27 16.12 8.11
CA LEU A 73 3.54 15.75 6.90
C LEU A 73 2.35 16.69 6.64
N GLN A 74 1.62 17.05 7.70
CA GLN A 74 0.56 18.05 7.63
C GLN A 74 1.10 19.42 7.21
N GLU A 75 2.28 19.79 7.68
CA GLU A 75 2.93 21.04 7.28
C GLU A 75 3.32 21.03 5.81
N VAL A 76 3.82 19.91 5.28
CA VAL A 76 4.09 19.75 3.84
C VAL A 76 2.82 19.98 3.02
N ILE A 77 1.70 19.39 3.44
CA ILE A 77 0.39 19.56 2.78
C ILE A 77 -0.04 21.04 2.78
N ASN A 78 0.16 21.73 3.90
CA ASN A 78 -0.25 23.12 4.08
C ASN A 78 0.63 24.11 3.31
N GLN A 79 1.96 23.94 3.38
CA GLN A 79 2.91 24.90 2.80
C GLN A 79 3.16 24.68 1.31
N HIS A 80 2.98 23.47 0.80
CA HIS A 80 3.32 23.10 -0.57
C HIS A 80 2.12 22.71 -1.42
N ALA A 81 0.95 23.30 -1.12
CA ALA A 81 -0.29 23.11 -1.88
C ALA A 81 -0.07 23.24 -3.41
N GLY A 82 -0.66 22.31 -4.17
CA GLY A 82 -0.55 22.28 -5.64
C GLY A 82 0.74 21.65 -6.18
N THR A 83 1.63 21.17 -5.31
CA THR A 83 2.78 20.34 -5.73
C THR A 83 2.43 18.84 -5.67
N PRO A 84 3.06 17.98 -6.50
CA PRO A 84 2.84 16.53 -6.43
C PRO A 84 3.18 15.91 -5.07
N SER A 85 4.07 16.53 -4.29
CA SER A 85 4.48 16.03 -2.97
C SER A 85 3.32 15.97 -1.96
N VAL A 86 2.31 16.84 -2.11
CA VAL A 86 1.13 16.88 -1.21
C VAL A 86 0.41 15.55 -1.19
N ALA A 87 0.28 14.92 -2.36
CA ALA A 87 -0.44 13.67 -2.49
C ALA A 87 0.23 12.52 -1.74
N SER A 88 1.54 12.41 -1.91
CA SER A 88 2.35 11.45 -1.17
C SER A 88 2.35 11.76 0.33
N ALA A 89 2.45 13.03 0.72
CA ALA A 89 2.38 13.46 2.11
C ALA A 89 1.05 13.09 2.77
N ALA A 90 -0.07 13.28 2.07
CA ALA A 90 -1.40 12.93 2.56
C ALA A 90 -1.57 11.42 2.77
N VAL A 91 -1.05 10.59 1.86
CA VAL A 91 -1.05 9.13 2.04
C VAL A 91 -0.24 8.72 3.28
N LEU A 92 0.96 9.26 3.46
CA LEU A 92 1.81 8.97 4.62
C LEU A 92 1.19 9.47 5.93
N LEU A 93 0.63 10.69 5.92
CA LEU A 93 -0.07 11.26 7.07
C LEU A 93 -1.23 10.36 7.47
N SER A 94 -1.98 9.90 6.47
CA SER A 94 -3.08 8.99 6.69
C SER A 94 -2.61 7.65 7.27
N ASP A 95 -1.48 7.09 6.82
CA ASP A 95 -0.87 5.88 7.42
C ASP A 95 -0.52 6.10 8.90
N GLN A 96 0.13 7.22 9.23
CA GLN A 96 0.47 7.55 10.62
C GLN A 96 -0.74 7.83 11.52
N GLN A 97 -1.76 8.52 11.00
CA GLN A 97 -3.03 8.75 11.71
C GLN A 97 -3.71 7.42 12.05
N TRP A 98 -3.71 6.47 11.13
CA TRP A 98 -4.32 5.16 11.34
C TRP A 98 -3.60 4.37 12.44
N GLU A 99 -2.27 4.31 12.40
CA GLU A 99 -1.45 3.66 13.41
C GLU A 99 -1.59 4.29 14.79
N SER A 100 -1.84 5.60 14.83
CA SER A 100 -2.09 6.36 16.08
C SER A 100 -3.53 6.25 16.58
N GLY A 101 -4.36 5.41 15.98
CA GLY A 101 -5.78 5.21 16.35
C GLY A 101 -6.73 6.33 15.89
N GLN A 102 -6.26 7.30 15.11
CA GLN A 102 -7.06 8.41 14.58
C GLN A 102 -7.78 7.99 13.28
N GLN A 103 -8.53 6.89 13.32
CA GLN A 103 -9.10 6.23 12.14
C GLN A 103 -9.95 7.16 11.26
N SER A 104 -10.82 7.97 11.87
CA SER A 104 -11.68 8.91 11.14
C SER A 104 -10.88 9.99 10.41
N ALA A 105 -9.85 10.55 11.05
CA ALA A 105 -8.98 11.54 10.43
C ALA A 105 -8.22 10.92 9.25
N ALA A 106 -7.74 9.69 9.44
CA ALA A 106 -7.01 8.94 8.43
C ALA A 106 -7.86 8.70 7.16
N VAL A 107 -9.12 8.31 7.33
CA VAL A 107 -10.08 8.14 6.23
C VAL A 107 -10.34 9.47 5.52
N GLU A 108 -10.55 10.56 6.27
CA GLU A 108 -10.83 11.87 5.69
C GLU A 108 -9.64 12.43 4.90
N THR A 109 -8.42 12.24 5.40
CA THR A 109 -7.19 12.62 4.69
C THR A 109 -7.13 11.95 3.31
N LEU A 110 -7.44 10.65 3.21
CA LEU A 110 -7.45 9.93 1.92
C LEU A 110 -8.57 10.41 1.01
N ARG A 111 -9.79 10.62 1.54
CA ARG A 111 -10.92 11.12 0.74
C ARG A 111 -10.60 12.49 0.14
N THR A 112 -10.04 13.39 0.94
CA THR A 112 -9.63 14.72 0.52
C THR A 112 -8.57 14.63 -0.58
N GLU A 113 -7.56 13.81 -0.37
CA GLU A 113 -6.47 13.63 -1.32
C GLU A 113 -6.95 13.08 -2.67
N ILE A 114 -7.74 12.01 -2.65
CA ILE A 114 -8.29 11.38 -3.86
C ILE A 114 -9.16 12.37 -4.65
N ALA A 115 -9.92 13.23 -3.96
CA ALA A 115 -10.74 14.25 -4.60
C ALA A 115 -9.91 15.41 -5.17
N ALA A 116 -8.85 15.81 -4.49
CA ALA A 116 -8.01 16.93 -4.88
C ALA A 116 -7.04 16.60 -6.02
N HIS A 117 -6.52 15.36 -6.08
CA HIS A 117 -5.51 14.95 -7.06
C HIS A 117 -5.86 13.62 -7.77
N PRO A 118 -6.97 13.55 -8.53
CA PRO A 118 -7.42 12.30 -9.15
C PRO A 118 -6.40 11.67 -10.12
N ASP A 119 -5.56 12.48 -10.77
CA ASP A 119 -4.56 12.02 -11.75
C ASP A 119 -3.18 11.73 -11.14
N HIS A 120 -3.01 11.89 -9.82
CA HIS A 120 -1.71 11.69 -9.18
C HIS A 120 -1.37 10.19 -9.04
N PRO A 121 -0.10 9.75 -9.24
CA PRO A 121 0.29 8.35 -9.12
C PRO A 121 0.00 7.70 -7.76
N ALA A 122 -0.05 8.51 -6.69
CA ALA A 122 -0.38 8.04 -5.34
C ALA A 122 -1.89 7.77 -5.15
N THR A 123 -2.75 8.20 -6.07
CA THR A 123 -4.21 8.13 -5.93
C THR A 123 -4.73 6.69 -5.99
N ILE A 124 -4.19 5.86 -6.88
CA ILE A 124 -4.56 4.43 -6.94
C ILE A 124 -4.20 3.70 -5.62
N PRO A 125 -2.96 3.81 -5.09
CA PRO A 125 -2.63 3.32 -3.75
C PRO A 125 -3.45 3.93 -2.62
N ALA A 126 -3.85 5.21 -2.73
CA ALA A 126 -4.68 5.90 -1.74
C ALA A 126 -6.10 5.31 -1.69
N ARG A 127 -6.71 5.05 -2.86
CA ARG A 127 -8.02 4.40 -2.96
C ARG A 127 -8.02 3.01 -2.35
N ALA A 128 -6.98 2.21 -2.61
CA ALA A 128 -6.86 0.88 -2.02
C ALA A 128 -6.76 0.93 -0.49
N ARG A 129 -5.98 1.88 0.06
CA ARG A 129 -5.92 2.15 1.51
C ARG A 129 -7.26 2.58 2.06
N LEU A 130 -7.94 3.51 1.37
CA LEU A 130 -9.26 3.99 1.78
C LEU A 130 -10.25 2.83 1.86
N ALA A 131 -10.32 1.99 0.82
CA ALA A 131 -11.19 0.83 0.77
C ALA A 131 -10.92 -0.15 1.95
N ALA A 132 -9.66 -0.48 2.19
CA ALA A 132 -9.25 -1.36 3.29
C ALA A 132 -9.63 -0.80 4.67
N ARG A 133 -9.47 0.51 4.85
CA ARG A 133 -9.80 1.19 6.11
C ARG A 133 -11.30 1.31 6.32
N LEU A 134 -12.07 1.54 5.25
CA LEU A 134 -13.52 1.53 5.29
C LEU A 134 -14.04 0.14 5.70
N LEU A 135 -13.44 -0.96 5.20
CA LEU A 135 -13.75 -2.30 5.72
C LEU A 135 -13.45 -2.42 7.21
N ALA A 136 -12.27 -1.99 7.64
CA ALA A 136 -11.86 -2.09 9.04
C ALA A 136 -12.73 -1.24 9.99
N THR A 137 -13.33 -0.15 9.52
CA THR A 137 -14.30 0.65 10.29
C THR A 137 -15.75 0.23 10.10
N GLY A 138 -16.02 -0.80 9.29
CA GLY A 138 -17.36 -1.36 9.05
C GLY A 138 -18.19 -0.67 7.98
N ASP A 139 -17.63 0.29 7.23
CA ASP A 139 -18.27 0.87 6.04
C ASP A 139 -18.04 -0.01 4.81
N THR A 140 -18.70 -1.18 4.80
CA THR A 140 -18.60 -2.16 3.72
C THR A 140 -19.09 -1.60 2.38
N ALA A 141 -20.10 -0.72 2.40
CA ALA A 141 -20.66 -0.11 1.19
C ALA A 141 -19.67 0.87 0.56
N GLY A 142 -19.07 1.74 1.37
CA GLY A 142 -18.01 2.66 0.91
C GLY A 142 -16.78 1.90 0.42
N ALA A 143 -16.36 0.85 1.13
CA ALA A 143 -15.24 0.02 0.71
C ALA A 143 -15.49 -0.65 -0.65
N LYS A 144 -16.67 -1.24 -0.83
CA LYS A 144 -17.08 -1.86 -2.10
C LYS A 144 -17.00 -0.85 -3.25
N ALA A 145 -17.52 0.36 -3.06
CA ALA A 145 -17.49 1.40 -4.08
C ALA A 145 -16.04 1.77 -4.50
N GLU A 146 -15.12 1.88 -3.53
CA GLU A 146 -13.71 2.17 -3.83
C GLU A 146 -13.01 1.02 -4.54
N PHE A 147 -13.26 -0.24 -4.16
CA PHE A 147 -12.73 -1.40 -4.88
C PHE A 147 -13.28 -1.52 -6.31
N GLU A 148 -14.57 -1.26 -6.52
CA GLU A 148 -15.17 -1.24 -7.85
C GLU A 148 -14.59 -0.11 -8.72
N ALA A 149 -14.34 1.06 -8.12
CA ALA A 149 -13.66 2.17 -8.81
C ALA A 149 -12.24 1.79 -9.26
N LEU A 150 -11.49 1.05 -8.44
CA LEU A 150 -10.18 0.50 -8.82
C LEU A 150 -10.27 -0.47 -9.99
N LEU A 151 -11.30 -1.33 -10.05
CA LEU A 151 -11.49 -2.26 -11.17
C LEU A 151 -11.93 -1.58 -12.46
N ALA A 152 -12.59 -0.43 -12.36
CA ALA A 152 -12.99 0.36 -13.51
C ALA A 152 -11.82 1.16 -14.13
N ASP A 153 -10.75 1.40 -13.37
CA ASP A 153 -9.58 2.16 -13.83
C ASP A 153 -8.52 1.24 -14.47
N PRO A 154 -8.24 1.38 -15.78
CA PRO A 154 -7.22 0.57 -16.45
C PRO A 154 -5.79 0.77 -15.91
N THR A 155 -5.50 1.92 -15.29
CA THR A 155 -4.19 2.22 -14.70
C THR A 155 -3.97 1.51 -13.37
N ALA A 156 -5.03 0.98 -12.77
CA ALA A 156 -5.03 0.22 -11.53
C ALA A 156 -4.97 -1.30 -11.74
N ASP A 157 -4.74 -1.79 -12.96
CA ASP A 157 -4.75 -3.23 -13.28
C ASP A 157 -3.76 -4.05 -12.42
N TRP A 158 -2.65 -3.44 -12.00
CA TRP A 158 -1.65 -4.06 -11.13
C TRP A 158 -2.17 -4.35 -9.71
N ILE A 159 -3.18 -3.61 -9.23
CA ILE A 159 -3.80 -3.81 -7.90
C ILE A 159 -5.19 -4.46 -7.99
N ALA A 160 -5.71 -4.69 -9.20
CA ALA A 160 -7.00 -5.32 -9.42
C ALA A 160 -7.16 -6.71 -8.76
N PRO A 161 -6.14 -7.61 -8.69
CA PRO A 161 -6.28 -8.87 -7.95
C PRO A 161 -6.62 -8.66 -6.46
N TYR A 162 -6.02 -7.64 -5.84
CA TYR A 162 -6.30 -7.29 -4.45
C TYR A 162 -7.76 -6.84 -4.29
N ALA A 163 -8.23 -5.94 -5.16
CA ALA A 163 -9.61 -5.47 -5.14
C ALA A 163 -10.62 -6.62 -5.36
N LEU A 164 -10.35 -7.56 -6.27
CA LEU A 164 -11.22 -8.72 -6.52
C LEU A 164 -11.30 -9.65 -5.32
N VAL A 165 -10.18 -9.93 -4.65
CA VAL A 165 -10.19 -10.76 -3.43
C VAL A 165 -10.99 -10.08 -2.32
N SER A 166 -10.80 -8.77 -2.12
CA SER A 166 -11.57 -8.02 -1.13
C SER A 166 -13.08 -7.97 -1.46
N LEU A 167 -13.44 -7.79 -2.73
CA LEU A 167 -14.85 -7.85 -3.16
C LEU A 167 -15.47 -9.25 -2.98
N SER A 168 -14.68 -10.31 -3.18
CA SER A 168 -15.11 -11.67 -2.85
C SER A 168 -15.40 -11.83 -1.36
N GLU A 169 -14.54 -11.30 -0.49
CA GLU A 169 -14.75 -11.36 0.96
C GLU A 169 -16.00 -10.59 1.38
N ILE A 170 -16.19 -9.38 0.85
CA ILE A 170 -17.40 -8.57 1.05
C ILE A 170 -18.66 -9.34 0.61
N ALA A 171 -18.64 -9.97 -0.57
CA ALA A 171 -19.76 -10.75 -1.07
C ALA A 171 -20.05 -11.98 -0.21
N ARG A 172 -19.00 -12.68 0.24
CA ARG A 172 -19.12 -13.84 1.13
C ARG A 172 -19.73 -13.44 2.48
N GLU A 173 -19.29 -12.34 3.07
CA GLU A 173 -19.85 -11.81 4.32
C GLU A 173 -21.31 -11.39 4.17
N ALA A 174 -21.70 -10.90 2.99
CA ALA A 174 -23.10 -10.63 2.65
C ALA A 174 -23.93 -11.90 2.37
N GLY A 175 -23.32 -13.08 2.38
CA GLY A 175 -23.97 -14.36 2.06
C GLY A 175 -24.12 -14.63 0.55
N ASP A 176 -23.62 -13.75 -0.31
CA ASP A 176 -23.62 -13.90 -1.77
C ASP A 176 -22.40 -14.73 -2.22
N LEU A 177 -22.50 -16.03 -2.00
CA LEU A 177 -21.43 -16.97 -2.37
C LEU A 177 -21.22 -17.09 -3.88
N ASP A 178 -22.20 -16.71 -4.70
CA ASP A 178 -22.09 -16.78 -6.15
C ASP A 178 -21.28 -15.59 -6.68
N ALA A 179 -21.57 -14.37 -6.19
CA ALA A 179 -20.74 -13.22 -6.47
C ALA A 179 -19.31 -13.40 -5.93
N ALA A 180 -19.15 -13.96 -4.73
CA ALA A 180 -17.83 -14.22 -4.15
C ALA A 180 -16.98 -15.14 -5.06
N LYS A 181 -17.56 -16.25 -5.53
CA LYS A 181 -16.90 -17.15 -6.48
C LYS A 181 -16.57 -16.44 -7.80
N ALA A 182 -17.50 -15.66 -8.34
CA ALA A 182 -17.30 -14.95 -9.59
C ALA A 182 -16.10 -13.97 -9.53
N TYR A 183 -15.93 -13.22 -8.44
CA TYR A 183 -14.77 -12.35 -8.27
C TYR A 183 -13.46 -13.12 -8.22
N LEU A 184 -13.42 -14.25 -7.51
CA LEU A 184 -12.21 -15.07 -7.42
C LEU A 184 -11.88 -15.80 -8.74
N ASP A 185 -12.89 -16.22 -9.49
CA ASP A 185 -12.72 -16.79 -10.82
C ASP A 185 -12.16 -15.73 -11.77
N GLN A 186 -12.72 -14.52 -11.77
CA GLN A 186 -12.18 -13.39 -12.52
C GLN A 186 -10.73 -13.09 -12.15
N ALA A 187 -10.40 -13.09 -10.85
CA ALA A 187 -9.05 -12.86 -10.37
C ALA A 187 -8.08 -13.94 -10.87
N SER A 188 -8.49 -15.20 -10.81
CA SER A 188 -7.70 -16.35 -11.26
C SER A 188 -7.48 -16.37 -12.78
N ASP A 189 -8.50 -15.99 -13.55
CA ASP A 189 -8.47 -16.07 -15.01
C ASP A 189 -7.70 -14.90 -15.63
N LYS A 190 -7.89 -13.68 -15.11
CA LYS A 190 -7.26 -12.48 -15.65
C LYS A 190 -5.83 -12.27 -15.14
N TYR A 191 -5.50 -12.77 -13.95
CA TYR A 191 -4.20 -12.52 -13.30
C TYR A 191 -3.43 -13.80 -12.92
N PRO A 192 -3.24 -14.76 -13.86
CA PRO A 192 -2.48 -15.97 -13.58
C PRO A 192 -1.00 -15.66 -13.37
N GLY A 193 -0.36 -16.34 -12.40
CA GLY A 193 1.09 -16.22 -12.16
C GLY A 193 1.53 -14.93 -11.45
N THR A 194 0.60 -14.11 -10.98
CA THR A 194 0.90 -12.96 -10.11
C THR A 194 1.21 -13.38 -8.67
N ALA A 195 1.75 -12.47 -7.87
CA ALA A 195 1.99 -12.69 -6.43
C ALA A 195 0.72 -13.10 -5.65
N PHE A 196 -0.47 -12.78 -6.19
CA PHE A 196 -1.77 -13.12 -5.60
C PHE A 196 -2.28 -14.51 -5.98
N SER A 197 -1.65 -15.22 -6.92
CA SER A 197 -2.18 -16.50 -7.45
C SER A 197 -2.46 -17.52 -6.36
N LYS A 198 -1.55 -17.65 -5.39
CA LYS A 198 -1.71 -18.58 -4.27
C LYS A 198 -2.86 -18.17 -3.35
N SER A 199 -2.93 -16.90 -2.95
CA SER A 199 -4.01 -16.42 -2.08
C SER A 199 -5.37 -16.52 -2.76
N ILE A 200 -5.46 -16.25 -4.06
CA ILE A 200 -6.68 -16.43 -4.86
C ILE A 200 -7.10 -17.91 -4.87
N GLN A 201 -6.18 -18.84 -5.10
CA GLN A 201 -6.49 -20.28 -5.09
C GLN A 201 -6.96 -20.75 -3.71
N ASP A 202 -6.30 -20.31 -2.64
CA ASP A 202 -6.69 -20.63 -1.27
C ASP A 202 -8.07 -20.05 -0.95
N ALA A 203 -8.33 -18.78 -1.29
CA ALA A 203 -9.64 -18.16 -1.11
C ALA A 203 -10.74 -18.92 -1.85
N ARG A 204 -10.50 -19.37 -3.09
CA ARG A 204 -11.47 -20.17 -3.88
C ARG A 204 -11.81 -21.50 -3.20
N ARG A 205 -10.82 -22.18 -2.63
CA ARG A 205 -11.02 -23.45 -1.93
C ARG A 205 -11.94 -23.31 -0.72
N PHE A 206 -11.86 -22.19 -0.02
CA PHE A 206 -12.57 -21.97 1.25
C PHE A 206 -13.74 -20.99 1.15
N VAL A 207 -14.05 -20.45 -0.04
CA VAL A 207 -15.10 -19.41 -0.20
C VAL A 207 -16.47 -19.85 0.31
N ALA A 208 -16.80 -21.14 0.17
CA ALA A 208 -18.06 -21.73 0.65
C ALA A 208 -17.91 -22.53 1.96
N PHE A 209 -16.73 -22.50 2.58
CA PHE A 209 -16.48 -23.25 3.80
C PHE A 209 -17.16 -22.57 4.99
N VAL A 210 -17.92 -23.34 5.76
CA VAL A 210 -18.57 -22.91 7.00
C VAL A 210 -18.02 -23.76 8.14
N MET A 211 -17.63 -23.12 9.25
CA MET A 211 -17.14 -23.82 10.43
C MET A 211 -18.21 -24.78 10.97
N PRO A 212 -17.87 -26.05 11.28
CA PRO A 212 -18.81 -26.96 11.93
C PRO A 212 -19.27 -26.39 13.27
N SER A 213 -20.58 -26.38 13.52
CA SER A 213 -21.13 -26.05 14.83
C SER A 213 -21.04 -27.26 15.76
N GLU A 214 -20.58 -27.06 17.01
CA GLU A 214 -20.63 -28.08 18.05
C GLU A 214 -22.09 -28.43 18.36
N VAL A 215 -22.46 -29.70 18.17
CA VAL A 215 -23.77 -30.21 18.57
C VAL A 215 -23.65 -30.63 20.03
N GLU A 216 -24.45 -30.05 20.92
CA GLU A 216 -24.51 -30.50 22.32
C GLU A 216 -24.75 -32.01 22.34
N PRO A 217 -23.92 -32.80 23.07
CA PRO A 217 -24.14 -34.23 23.16
C PRO A 217 -25.55 -34.48 23.70
N PRO A 218 -26.28 -35.47 23.16
CA PRO A 218 -27.64 -35.77 23.63
C PRO A 218 -27.62 -35.96 25.14
N ALA A 219 -28.56 -35.33 25.84
CA ALA A 219 -28.67 -35.42 27.29
C ALA A 219 -28.57 -36.89 27.71
N THR A 220 -27.51 -37.21 28.47
CA THR A 220 -27.32 -38.54 29.04
C THR A 220 -28.62 -38.90 29.76
N PRO A 221 -29.29 -40.03 29.42
CA PRO A 221 -30.42 -40.48 30.20
C PRO A 221 -29.98 -40.54 31.65
N ALA A 222 -30.76 -39.95 32.56
CA ALA A 222 -30.48 -39.99 33.99
C ALA A 222 -30.21 -41.45 34.38
N SER A 223 -28.94 -41.76 34.62
CA SER A 223 -28.55 -43.06 35.11
C SER A 223 -29.09 -43.10 36.53
N GLU A 224 -30.11 -43.92 36.74
CA GLU A 224 -30.65 -44.21 38.07
C GLU A 224 -29.49 -44.69 38.93
N GLU A 225 -29.10 -43.85 39.89
CA GLU A 225 -27.95 -44.05 40.76
C GLU A 225 -28.21 -45.33 41.58
N PRO A 226 -27.43 -46.41 41.38
CA PRO A 226 -27.58 -47.59 42.21
C PRO A 226 -27.21 -47.22 43.65
N PRO A 227 -27.89 -47.77 44.67
CA PRO A 227 -27.57 -47.46 46.05
C PRO A 227 -26.09 -47.80 46.32
N LEU A 228 -25.38 -46.82 46.88
CA LEU A 228 -23.99 -46.92 47.30
C LEU A 228 -23.76 -48.24 48.06
N PRO A 229 -22.82 -49.11 47.65
CA PRO A 229 -22.44 -50.22 48.50
C PRO A 229 -21.77 -49.65 49.76
N GLU A 230 -22.17 -50.18 50.92
CA GLU A 230 -21.52 -49.93 52.20
C GLU A 230 -20.00 -50.11 52.03
N THR A 231 -19.24 -49.20 52.64
CA THR A 231 -17.78 -49.26 52.70
C THR A 231 -17.36 -50.55 53.39
N THR A 232 -17.02 -51.57 52.61
CA THR A 232 -16.34 -52.76 53.11
C THR A 232 -14.88 -52.39 53.38
N GLU A 233 -14.55 -52.34 54.66
CA GLU A 233 -13.19 -52.16 55.20
C GLU A 233 -12.26 -53.25 54.63
N LEU A 234 -11.27 -52.85 53.83
CA LEU A 234 -10.28 -53.79 53.25
C LEU A 234 -9.12 -53.99 54.23
N ASN A 235 -9.10 -55.18 54.85
CA ASN A 235 -7.99 -55.75 55.60
C ASN A 235 -6.83 -56.10 54.63
N PRO A 236 -5.58 -55.68 54.86
CA PRO A 236 -4.51 -55.83 53.88
C PRO A 236 -3.84 -57.18 54.03
N THR A 237 -4.42 -58.23 53.45
CA THR A 237 -3.68 -59.46 53.10
C THR A 237 -4.53 -60.33 52.20
N ASP A 238 -4.49 -60.08 50.89
CA ASP A 238 -4.53 -61.20 49.95
C ASP A 238 -3.79 -60.84 48.65
N THR A 239 -2.67 -61.53 48.46
CA THR A 239 -1.80 -61.48 47.28
C THR A 239 -2.30 -62.47 46.25
N GLY A 240 -2.81 -61.99 45.11
CA GLY A 240 -3.20 -62.84 43.98
C GLY A 240 -2.99 -62.13 42.64
N MET A 241 -1.96 -62.53 41.91
CA MET A 241 -1.49 -61.94 40.66
C MET A 241 -2.57 -61.85 39.56
N SER A 242 -2.81 -60.65 39.04
CA SER A 242 -3.42 -60.44 37.71
C SER A 242 -2.31 -60.10 36.71
N ASN A 243 -1.98 -61.04 35.84
CA ASN A 243 -1.02 -60.92 34.74
C ASN A 243 -1.51 -59.92 33.68
N ASN A 244 -1.25 -58.62 33.88
CA ASN A 244 -1.44 -57.61 32.83
C ASN A 244 -0.08 -56.94 32.50
N PRO A 245 0.51 -57.22 31.32
CA PRO A 245 1.90 -56.84 31.01
C PRO A 245 2.14 -55.33 30.81
N LEU A 246 1.13 -54.47 30.98
CA LEU A 246 1.27 -53.02 30.83
C LEU A 246 1.58 -52.27 32.15
N LEU A 247 1.36 -52.89 33.31
CA LEU A 247 1.56 -52.24 34.62
C LEU A 247 2.96 -52.49 35.23
N ASP A 248 3.75 -53.39 34.64
CA ASP A 248 5.06 -53.83 35.16
C ASP A 248 6.20 -52.83 34.86
N SER A 249 5.92 -51.72 34.18
CA SER A 249 6.90 -50.68 33.83
C SER A 249 6.91 -49.46 34.75
N LEU A 250 5.99 -49.37 35.72
CA LEU A 250 5.83 -48.18 36.55
C LEU A 250 6.22 -48.35 38.02
N THR A 251 6.68 -49.54 38.45
CA THR A 251 7.04 -49.74 39.86
C THR A 251 8.32 -50.59 40.02
N GLY A 252 9.47 -49.93 39.87
CA GLY A 252 10.76 -50.37 40.42
C GLY A 252 11.22 -49.36 41.50
N PRO A 253 11.73 -49.80 42.67
CA PRO A 253 11.85 -48.96 43.87
C PRO A 253 13.25 -48.35 44.07
N GLY A 254 13.35 -47.23 44.80
CA GLY A 254 14.61 -46.81 45.44
C GLY A 254 14.85 -45.31 45.61
N SER A 255 14.13 -44.70 46.56
CA SER A 255 14.44 -43.54 47.43
C SER A 255 15.83 -42.82 47.37
N ASP A 256 15.77 -41.50 47.13
CA ASP A 256 16.34 -40.30 47.83
C ASP A 256 17.77 -40.30 48.48
N PRO A 257 18.48 -39.14 48.67
CA PRO A 257 17.99 -37.74 48.80
C PRO A 257 18.84 -36.55 48.20
N THR A 258 18.18 -35.39 47.94
CA THR A 258 18.66 -33.96 48.10
C THR A 258 19.80 -33.41 47.17
N PRO A 259 19.91 -32.09 46.80
CA PRO A 259 19.15 -30.88 47.17
C PRO A 259 18.50 -30.09 46.01
N ALA A 260 17.65 -29.14 46.38
CA ALA A 260 17.08 -28.10 45.53
C ALA A 260 18.14 -27.19 44.89
N PRO A 261 18.05 -26.88 43.59
CA PRO A 261 18.72 -25.72 43.01
C PRO A 261 17.84 -24.48 43.14
N GLU A 262 18.43 -23.42 43.71
CA GLU A 262 17.89 -22.08 43.77
C GLU A 262 17.57 -21.51 42.39
N GLU A 263 16.47 -20.78 42.35
CA GLU A 263 16.02 -19.90 41.27
C GLU A 263 16.97 -18.68 41.18
N PRO A 264 17.63 -18.40 40.04
CA PRO A 264 18.39 -17.17 39.91
C PRO A 264 17.41 -16.01 39.67
N ALA A 265 17.36 -15.12 40.66
CA ALA A 265 16.70 -13.82 40.62
C ALA A 265 17.25 -12.94 39.47
N PRO A 266 16.46 -11.95 39.00
CA PRO A 266 16.89 -11.00 37.98
C PRO A 266 17.96 -10.06 38.53
N ASP A 267 19.10 -10.01 37.85
CA ASP A 267 20.16 -9.06 38.16
C ASP A 267 19.75 -7.66 37.66
N ALA A 268 19.68 -6.72 38.60
CA ALA A 268 19.46 -5.33 38.33
C ALA A 268 20.70 -4.55 38.79
N SER A 269 21.20 -3.73 37.88
CA SER A 269 22.08 -2.57 38.06
C SER A 269 23.57 -2.84 37.92
N GLU A 270 24.16 -2.46 36.78
CA GLU A 270 25.33 -1.57 36.79
C GLU A 270 25.27 -0.54 35.65
N THR A 271 25.27 0.71 36.10
CA THR A 271 25.50 1.98 35.43
C THR A 271 26.76 1.96 34.54
N PRO A 272 26.74 2.53 33.33
CA PRO A 272 27.97 2.97 32.68
C PRO A 272 28.37 4.35 33.20
N ALA A 273 29.52 4.41 33.87
CA ALA A 273 30.18 5.64 34.27
C ALA A 273 30.63 6.46 33.04
N GLU A 274 30.45 7.77 33.14
CA GLU A 274 31.23 8.79 32.43
C GLU A 274 32.72 8.46 32.53
N ASP A 275 33.41 8.46 31.38
CA ASP A 275 34.82 8.80 31.37
C ASP A 275 35.03 9.95 30.39
N SER A 276 35.67 10.98 30.91
CA SER A 276 35.83 12.29 30.29
C SER A 276 37.18 12.36 29.60
N ASP A 277 37.13 12.90 28.38
CA ASP A 277 38.15 13.69 27.68
C ASP A 277 39.27 12.95 26.91
N PRO A 278 39.61 13.47 25.71
CA PRO A 278 40.86 14.20 25.65
C PRO A 278 40.77 15.52 24.88
N SER A 279 41.17 16.60 25.55
CA SER A 279 41.73 17.80 24.96
C SER A 279 42.93 17.47 24.05
N GLY A 280 42.94 18.06 22.85
CA GLY A 280 44.20 18.41 22.18
C GLY A 280 44.19 18.37 20.65
N ASN A 281 43.80 19.49 20.01
CA ASN A 281 44.64 20.32 19.12
C ASN A 281 43.81 21.09 18.09
#